data_AF-A0A920V607-F1
#
_entry.id   AF-A0A920V607-F1
#
_cell.length_a   1.000
_cell.length_b   1.000
_cell.length_c   1.000
_cell.angle_alpha   90.00
_cell.angle_beta   90.00
_cell.angle_gamma   90.00
#
_symmetry.space_group_name_H-M   'P 1'
#
loop_
_entity.id
_entity.type
_entity.pdbx_description
1 polymer ?
#
loop_
_entity_poly.entity_id
_entity_poly.type
_entity_poly.pdbx_seq_one_letter_code
_entity_poly.pdbx_strand_id
1 'polypeptide(L)'
;MKKIIVFILLISLHNLSYAVDFGSFSCGQIINFERDNNKAQMYAISLWFAGYIEGRNIETGENKFIVADPETLYALLEKECRGKPDFNSFFVASRIYNRGY
;
A
#
# COMPACT_ATOMS: atom_id res chain seq x y z
N MET A 1 -28.20 37.72 -4.70
CA MET A 1 -28.10 36.46 -3.93
C MET A 1 -27.68 35.23 -4.77
N LYS A 2 -26.90 35.38 -5.85
CA LYS A 2 -26.34 34.23 -6.62
C LYS A 2 -24.84 34.02 -6.45
N LYS A 3 -24.11 35.02 -5.94
CA LYS A 3 -22.64 35.01 -5.81
C LYS A 3 -22.12 34.34 -4.52
N ILE A 4 -22.99 34.06 -3.55
CA ILE A 4 -22.60 33.46 -2.26
C ILE A 4 -22.58 31.91 -2.34
N ILE A 5 -23.39 31.31 -3.23
CA ILE A 5 -23.52 29.85 -3.36
C ILE A 5 -22.23 29.20 -3.88
N VAL A 6 -21.45 29.92 -4.70
CA VAL A 6 -20.19 29.42 -5.27
C VAL A 6 -19.10 29.24 -4.20
N PHE A 7 -19.09 30.08 -3.15
CA PHE A 7 -18.11 29.99 -2.08
C PHE A 7 -18.32 28.76 -1.18
N ILE A 8 -19.57 28.31 -0.99
CA ILE A 8 -19.89 27.16 -0.13
C ILE A 8 -19.49 25.84 -0.81
N LEU A 9 -19.58 25.77 -2.15
CA LEU A 9 -19.14 24.60 -2.94
C LEU A 9 -17.62 24.41 -2.96
N LEU A 10 -16.84 25.49 -2.79
CA LEU A 10 -15.38 25.40 -2.73
C LEU A 10 -14.89 24.88 -1.38
N ILE A 11 -15.63 25.13 -0.30
CA ILE A 11 -15.24 24.68 1.05
C ILE A 11 -15.51 23.18 1.23
N SER A 12 -16.54 22.62 0.57
CA SER A 12 -16.85 21.19 0.62
C SER A 12 -15.88 20.30 -0.17
N LEU A 13 -14.95 20.86 -0.97
CA LEU A 13 -13.88 20.12 -1.63
C LEU A 13 -12.66 19.85 -0.74
N HIS A 14 -12.57 20.46 0.45
CA HIS A 14 -11.39 20.33 1.32
C HIS A 14 -11.26 18.97 2.02
N ASN A 15 -12.23 18.05 1.86
CA ASN A 15 -12.23 16.76 2.56
C ASN A 15 -11.91 15.54 1.68
N LEU A 16 -11.38 15.74 0.46
CA LEU A 16 -10.98 14.62 -0.42
C LEU A 16 -9.48 14.62 -0.74
N SER A 17 -8.65 15.14 0.17
CA SER A 17 -7.22 14.84 0.15
C SER A 17 -6.95 13.60 1.00
N TYR A 18 -7.36 12.43 0.52
CA TYR A 18 -6.63 11.22 0.88
C TYR A 18 -5.37 11.24 0.02
N ALA A 19 -4.35 11.97 0.47
CA ALA A 19 -3.00 11.70 0.02
C ALA A 19 -2.70 10.29 0.53
N VAL A 20 -2.92 9.30 -0.33
CA VAL A 20 -2.45 7.94 -0.10
C VAL A 20 -0.94 8.07 -0.07
N ASP A 21 -0.36 7.89 1.10
CA ASP A 21 1.09 7.85 1.30
C ASP A 21 1.59 6.58 0.61
N PHE A 22 1.74 6.66 -0.72
CA PHE A 22 1.90 5.50 -1.58
C PHE A 22 3.32 4.97 -1.43
N GLY A 23 3.44 3.87 -0.68
CA GLY A 23 4.68 3.16 -0.47
C GLY A 23 5.42 3.43 0.84
N SER A 24 4.80 4.21 1.74
CA SER A 24 5.34 4.53 3.07
C SER A 24 4.42 4.07 4.21
N PHE A 25 3.50 3.14 3.94
CA PHE A 25 2.54 2.65 4.93
C PHE A 25 3.23 1.99 6.13
N SER A 26 2.71 2.23 7.33
CA SER A 26 3.06 1.41 8.48
C SER A 26 2.42 0.03 8.36
N CYS A 27 3.06 -0.99 8.92
CA CYS A 27 2.47 -2.32 9.02
C CYS A 27 1.15 -2.30 9.82
N GLY A 28 1.03 -1.44 10.82
CA GLY A 28 -0.23 -1.19 11.51
C GLY A 28 -1.35 -0.72 10.56
N GLN A 29 -1.07 0.17 9.61
CA GLN A 29 -2.06 0.59 8.61
C GLN A 29 -2.49 -0.56 7.71
N ILE A 30 -1.55 -1.38 7.24
CA ILE A 30 -1.85 -2.57 6.42
C ILE A 30 -2.76 -3.54 7.18
N ILE A 31 -2.43 -3.85 8.44
CA ILE A 31 -3.27 -4.74 9.27
C ILE A 31 -4.67 -4.15 9.45
N ASN A 32 -4.77 -2.83 9.66
CA ASN A 32 -6.05 -2.14 9.81
C ASN A 32 -6.88 -2.17 8.51
N PHE A 33 -6.26 -2.05 7.32
CA PHE A 33 -7.00 -2.14 6.06
C PHE A 33 -7.69 -3.49 5.87
N GLU A 34 -7.04 -4.58 6.28
CA GLU A 34 -7.67 -5.91 6.27
C GLU A 34 -8.84 -5.97 7.26
N ARG A 35 -8.59 -5.55 8.51
CA ARG A 35 -9.61 -5.54 9.58
C ARG A 35 -10.85 -4.72 9.18
N ASP A 36 -10.62 -3.58 8.55
CA ASP A 36 -11.66 -2.63 8.16
C ASP A 36 -12.25 -2.98 6.78
N ASN A 37 -11.81 -4.09 6.17
CA ASN A 37 -12.21 -4.57 4.84
C ASN A 37 -12.07 -3.49 3.74
N ASN A 38 -11.02 -2.68 3.82
CA ASN A 38 -10.76 -1.57 2.91
C ASN A 38 -10.13 -2.07 1.61
N LYS A 39 -10.94 -2.70 0.75
CA LYS A 39 -10.49 -3.34 -0.49
C LYS A 39 -9.70 -2.40 -1.42
N ALA A 40 -10.02 -1.11 -1.45
CA ALA A 40 -9.32 -0.14 -2.27
C ALA A 40 -7.86 0.06 -1.81
N GLN A 41 -7.65 0.21 -0.50
CA GLN A 41 -6.31 0.34 0.07
C GLN A 41 -5.54 -0.98 -0.01
N MET A 42 -6.21 -2.10 0.23
CA MET A 42 -5.59 -3.43 0.07
C MET A 42 -5.04 -3.61 -1.35
N TYR A 43 -5.84 -3.31 -2.36
CA TYR A 43 -5.43 -3.40 -3.76
C TYR A 43 -4.28 -2.44 -4.10
N ALA A 44 -4.33 -1.20 -3.59
CA ALA A 44 -3.25 -0.23 -3.78
C ALA A 44 -1.92 -0.71 -3.18
N ILE A 45 -1.95 -1.32 -1.98
CA ILE A 45 -0.79 -1.95 -1.34
C ILE A 45 -0.25 -3.10 -2.19
N SER A 46 -1.12 -3.96 -2.73
CA SER A 46 -0.71 -5.08 -3.58
C SER A 46 0.05 -4.61 -4.82
N LEU A 47 -0.48 -3.59 -5.50
CA LEU A 47 0.16 -3.02 -6.69
C LEU A 47 1.50 -2.37 -6.37
N TRP A 48 1.58 -1.65 -5.25
CA TRP A 48 2.84 -1.09 -4.78
C TRP A 48 3.87 -2.20 -4.52
N PHE A 49 3.48 -3.28 -3.85
CA PHE A 49 4.39 -4.37 -3.52
C PHE A 49 4.83 -5.17 -4.77
N ALA A 50 3.93 -5.39 -5.73
CA ALA A 50 4.26 -5.94 -7.04
C ALA A 50 5.31 -5.08 -7.76
N GLY A 51 5.10 -3.76 -7.79
CA GLY A 51 6.04 -2.81 -8.40
C GLY A 51 7.40 -2.82 -7.70
N TYR A 52 7.44 -2.95 -6.37
CA TYR A 52 8.69 -3.14 -5.63
C TYR A 52 9.43 -4.40 -6.08
N ILE A 53 8.74 -5.54 -6.17
CA ILE A 53 9.34 -6.82 -6.60
C ILE A 53 9.93 -6.70 -8.02
N GLU A 54 9.16 -6.19 -8.97
CA GLU A 54 9.60 -6.00 -10.35
C GLU A 54 10.81 -5.06 -10.44
N GLY A 55 10.76 -3.92 -9.74
CA GLY A 55 11.88 -2.98 -9.67
C GLY A 55 13.15 -3.65 -9.15
N ARG A 56 13.04 -4.44 -8.08
CA ARG A 56 14.19 -5.18 -7.52
C ARG A 56 14.70 -6.29 -8.43
N ASN A 57 13.82 -7.00 -9.13
CA ASN A 57 14.22 -8.00 -10.12
C ASN A 57 15.00 -7.37 -11.28
N ILE A 58 14.56 -6.22 -11.78
CA ILE A 58 15.26 -5.46 -12.83
C ILE A 58 16.62 -4.95 -12.32
N GLU A 59 16.66 -4.37 -11.13
CA GLU A 59 17.88 -3.81 -10.53
C GLU A 59 18.95 -4.87 -10.27
N THR A 60 18.55 -6.05 -9.81
CA THR A 60 19.49 -7.11 -9.41
C THR A 60 19.77 -8.12 -10.52
N GLY A 61 18.85 -8.30 -11.47
CA GLY A 61 18.87 -9.37 -12.47
C GLY A 61 18.64 -10.77 -11.89
N GLU A 62 18.35 -10.90 -10.61
CA GLU A 62 18.31 -12.19 -9.91
C GLU A 62 16.94 -12.88 -9.99
N ASN A 63 15.88 -12.15 -10.36
CA ASN A 63 14.49 -12.67 -10.43
C ASN A 63 14.09 -13.48 -9.18
N LYS A 64 14.47 -13.00 -7.99
CA LYS A 64 14.33 -13.73 -6.71
C LYS A 64 12.90 -14.04 -6.31
N PHE A 65 11.95 -13.28 -6.83
CA PHE A 65 10.56 -13.36 -6.42
C PHE A 65 9.67 -13.29 -7.67
N ILE A 66 8.81 -14.29 -7.83
CA ILE A 66 7.80 -14.31 -8.90
C ILE A 66 6.53 -13.61 -8.41
N VAL A 67 6.11 -12.57 -9.12
CA VAL A 67 4.91 -11.79 -8.77
C VAL A 67 3.67 -12.70 -8.81
N ALA A 68 2.90 -12.69 -7.72
CA ALA A 68 1.64 -13.41 -7.58
C ALA A 68 0.42 -12.50 -7.85
N ASP A 69 -0.79 -13.04 -7.76
CA ASP A 69 -2.00 -12.24 -7.82
C ASP A 69 -2.08 -11.22 -6.66
N PRO A 70 -2.84 -10.11 -6.82
CA PRO A 70 -2.89 -9.05 -5.82
C PRO A 70 -3.34 -9.49 -4.42
N GLU A 71 -4.25 -10.47 -4.31
CA GLU A 71 -4.75 -10.94 -3.01
C GLU A 71 -3.65 -11.72 -2.28
N THR A 72 -2.95 -12.60 -3.00
CA THR A 72 -1.79 -13.32 -2.47
C THR A 72 -0.67 -12.38 -2.03
N LEU A 73 -0.36 -11.36 -2.84
CA LEU A 73 0.67 -10.36 -2.50
C LEU A 73 0.31 -9.58 -1.24
N TYR A 74 -0.96 -9.18 -1.12
CA TYR A 74 -1.44 -8.50 0.08
C TYR A 74 -1.32 -9.40 1.30
N ALA A 75 -1.85 -10.62 1.21
CA ALA A 75 -1.86 -11.58 2.31
C ALA A 75 -0.43 -11.91 2.79
N LEU A 76 0.54 -12.00 1.88
CA LEU A 76 1.94 -12.22 2.23
C LEU A 76 2.53 -11.03 3.01
N LEU A 77 2.29 -9.81 2.54
CA LEU A 77 2.78 -8.61 3.18
C LEU A 77 2.13 -8.40 4.56
N GLU A 78 0.81 -8.59 4.64
CA GLU A 78 0.00 -8.50 5.87
C GLU A 78 0.48 -9.50 6.92
N LYS A 79 0.71 -10.76 6.52
CA LYS A 79 1.21 -11.83 7.39
C LYS A 79 2.55 -11.47 8.02
N GLU A 80 3.49 -10.92 7.26
CA GLU A 80 4.77 -10.47 7.81
C GLU A 80 4.64 -9.23 8.70
N CYS A 81 3.73 -8.31 8.34
CA CYS A 81 3.43 -7.12 9.13
C CYS A 81 2.82 -7.45 10.49
N ARG A 82 2.00 -8.51 10.63
CA ARG A 82 1.47 -8.96 11.93
C ARG A 82 2.55 -9.24 12.97
N GLY A 83 3.72 -9.70 12.54
CA GLY A 83 4.85 -9.93 13.42
C GLY A 83 5.65 -8.67 13.78
N LYS A 84 5.40 -7.54 13.10
CA LYS A 84 6.17 -6.28 13.21
C LYS A 84 5.27 -5.05 12.93
N PRO A 85 4.24 -4.78 13.75
CA PRO A 85 3.24 -3.74 13.45
C PRO A 85 3.83 -2.32 13.37
N ASP A 86 4.91 -2.05 14.11
CA ASP A 86 5.55 -0.73 14.16
C ASP A 86 6.52 -0.46 13.00
N PHE A 87 6.72 -1.44 12.11
CA PHE A 87 7.66 -1.30 11.00
C PHE A 87 7.00 -0.65 9.78
N ASN A 88 7.83 0.00 8.96
CA ASN A 88 7.41 0.50 7.66
C ASN A 88 7.31 -0.66 6.65
N SER A 89 6.32 -0.59 5.76
CA SER A 89 6.05 -1.59 4.73
C SER A 89 7.25 -1.86 3.83
N PHE A 90 8.09 -0.85 3.55
CA PHE A 90 9.32 -0.99 2.75
C PHE A 90 10.29 -2.01 3.36
N PHE A 91 10.50 -1.96 4.67
CA PHE A 91 11.40 -2.91 5.34
C PHE A 91 10.88 -4.34 5.24
N VAL A 92 9.56 -4.51 5.40
CA VAL A 92 8.91 -5.80 5.29
C VAL A 92 8.95 -6.32 3.84
N ALA A 93 8.65 -5.48 2.86
CA ALA A 93 8.75 -5.81 1.43
C ALA A 93 10.17 -6.24 1.05
N SER A 94 11.19 -5.52 1.51
CA SER A 94 12.59 -5.87 1.31
C SER A 94 12.95 -7.22 1.94
N ARG A 95 12.47 -7.48 3.16
CA ARG A 95 12.69 -8.76 3.83
C ARG A 95 12.04 -9.92 3.08
N ILE A 96 10.81 -9.74 2.59
CA ILE A 96 10.10 -10.75 1.81
C ILE A 96 10.86 -11.03 0.52
N TYR A 97 11.22 -9.99 -0.24
CA TYR A 97 11.97 -10.12 -1.49
C TYR A 97 13.30 -10.87 -1.30
N ASN A 98 14.07 -10.49 -0.27
CA ASN A 98 15.38 -11.09 -0.02
C ASN A 98 15.33 -12.57 0.39
N ARG A 99 14.19 -13.06 0.91
CA ARG A 99 14.01 -14.49 1.18
C ARG A 99 13.77 -15.29 -0.09
N GLY A 100 13.31 -14.64 -1.15
CA GLY A 100 12.81 -15.30 -2.35
C GLY A 100 11.49 -16.02 -2.10
N TYR A 101 10.68 -16.16 -3.16
CA TYR A 101 9.42 -16.88 -3.13
C TYR A 101 9.05 -17.36 -4.53
#